data_AF-A0A3M1I1E8-F1
#
_entry.id   AF-A0A3M1I1E8-F1
#
_cell.length_a   1.000
_cell.length_b   1.000
_cell.length_c   1.000
_cell.angle_alpha   90.00
_cell.angle_beta   90.00
_cell.angle_gamma   90.00
#
_symmetry.space_group_name_H-M   'P 1'
#
loop_
_entity.id
_entity.type
_entity.pdbx_description
1 polymer ?
#
loop_
_entity_poly.entity_id
_entity_poly.type
_entity_poly.pdbx_seq_one_letter_code
_entity_poly.pdbx_strand_id
1 'polypeptide(L)' 'MNQFTEILEKALPLLKPYVSRIAIFGSTARGEPSRDSDIDLLITLKPSGACPKLGLFKILDAIEHT' A
#
# COMPACT_ATOMS: atom_id res chain seq x y z
N MET A 1 6.37 -20.52 -4.63
CA MET A 1 6.19 -19.06 -4.79
C MET A 1 7.30 -18.37 -4.00
N ASN A 2 7.88 -17.27 -4.48
CA ASN A 2 8.94 -16.58 -3.73
C ASN A 2 8.32 -15.55 -2.75
N GLN A 3 9.06 -15.19 -1.70
CA GLN A 3 8.61 -14.24 -0.67
C GLN A 3 8.16 -12.90 -1.25
N PHE A 4 8.84 -12.41 -2.30
CA PHE A 4 8.48 -11.14 -2.94
C PHE A 4 7.12 -11.19 -3.63
N THR A 5 6.80 -12.30 -4.30
CA THR A 5 5.48 -12.52 -4.93
C THR A 5 4.38 -12.48 -3.88
N GLU A 6 4.57 -13.13 -2.73
CA GLU A 6 3.58 -13.16 -1.65
C GLU A 6 3.33 -11.75 -1.08
N ILE A 7 4.39 -10.97 -0.87
CA ILE A 7 4.29 -9.57 -0.42
C ILE A 7 3.50 -8.74 -1.43
N LEU A 8 3.82 -8.87 -2.72
CA LEU A 8 3.15 -8.12 -3.78
C LEU A 8 1.67 -8.51 -3.90
N GLU A 9 1.33 -9.80 -3.83
CA GLU A 9 -0.05 -10.26 -3.89
C GLU A 9 -0.92 -9.69 -2.75
N LYS A 10 -0.35 -9.54 -1.56
CA LYS A 10 -1.04 -8.96 -0.39
C LYS A 10 -1.10 -7.44 -0.45
N ALA A 11 -0.02 -6.76 -0.85
CA ALA A 11 0.07 -5.31 -0.83
C ALA A 11 -0.60 -4.63 -2.03
N LEU A 12 -0.53 -5.23 -3.23
CA LEU A 12 -1.03 -4.62 -4.47
C LEU A 12 -2.52 -4.26 -4.41
N PRO A 13 -3.44 -5.11 -3.93
CA PRO A 13 -4.86 -4.75 -3.87
C PRO A 13 -5.14 -3.46 -3.08
N LEU A 14 -4.35 -3.21 -2.03
CA LEU A 14 -4.49 -2.06 -1.15
C LEU A 14 -3.81 -0.81 -1.74
N LEU A 15 -2.61 -0.97 -2.28
CA LEU A 15 -1.76 0.16 -2.68
C LEU A 15 -1.99 0.59 -4.13
N LYS A 16 -2.36 -0.31 -5.04
CA LYS A 16 -2.51 -0.04 -6.49
C LYS A 16 -3.40 1.17 -6.84
N PRO A 17 -4.48 1.48 -6.10
CA PRO A 17 -5.24 2.70 -6.35
C PRO A 17 -4.43 3.98 -6.12
N TYR A 18 -3.48 3.96 -5.18
CA TYR A 18 -2.78 5.15 -4.67
C TYR A 18 -1.37 5.33 -5.22
N VAL A 19 -0.70 4.27 -5.67
CA VAL A 19 0.73 4.30 -6.01
C VAL A 19 0.98 4.09 -7.50
N SER A 20 2.00 4.76 -8.04
CA SER A 20 2.50 4.59 -9.40
C SER A 20 3.72 3.66 -9.46
N ARG A 21 4.40 3.46 -8.32
CA ARG A 21 5.56 2.57 -8.18
C ARG A 21 5.59 1.98 -6.76
N ILE A 22 6.00 0.72 -6.67
CA ILE A 22 6.29 0.01 -5.43
C ILE A 22 7.64 -0.68 -5.60
N ALA A 23 8.50 -0.59 -4.60
CA ALA A 23 9.73 -1.37 -4.48
C ALA A 23 9.88 -1.88 -3.05
N ILE A 24 10.49 -3.06 -2.90
CA ILE A 24 10.87 -3.61 -1.60
C ILE A 24 12.29 -3.12 -1.28
N PHE A 25 12.52 -2.65 -0.06
CA PHE A 25 13.86 -2.28 0.40
C PHE A 25 14.16 -2.94 1.76
N GLY A 26 15.24 -2.53 2.40
CA GLY A 26 15.58 -3.01 3.74
C GLY A 26 16.08 -4.45 3.77
N SER A 27 15.95 -5.10 4.93
CA SER A 27 16.43 -6.46 5.20
C SER A 27 15.83 -7.48 4.23
N THR A 28 14.54 -7.32 3.91
CA THR A 28 13.82 -8.19 2.97
C THR A 28 14.45 -8.16 1.58
N ALA A 29 14.85 -6.99 1.07
CA ALA A 29 15.51 -6.89 -0.24
C ALA A 29 16.94 -7.46 -0.25
N ARG A 30 17.64 -7.45 0.90
CA ARG A 30 19.00 -8.00 1.03
C ARG A 30 19.04 -9.50 1.25
N GLY A 31 17.89 -10.15 1.48
CA GLY A 31 17.82 -11.57 1.83
C GLY A 31 18.21 -11.85 3.29
N GLU A 32 18.14 -10.83 4.16
CA GLU A 32 18.45 -10.92 5.59
C GLU A 32 17.22 -10.72 6.51
N PRO A 33 15.97 -11.08 6.15
CA PRO A 33 14.84 -10.92 7.07
C PRO A 33 14.89 -11.97 8.20
N SER A 34 14.63 -11.55 9.42
CA SER A 34 14.32 -12.44 10.56
C SER A 34 12.81 -12.71 10.62
N ARG A 35 12.38 -13.65 11.48
CA ARG A 35 10.94 -13.91 11.71
C ARG A 35 10.18 -12.71 12.28
N ASP A 36 10.89 -11.85 13.00
CA ASP A 36 10.35 -10.64 13.64
C ASP A 36 10.63 -9.39 12.81
N SER A 37 11.14 -9.53 11.58
CA SER A 37 11.40 -8.40 10.70
C SER A 37 10.11 -7.87 10.06
N ASP A 38 9.98 -6.55 10.05
CA ASP A 38 8.97 -5.86 9.25
C ASP A 38 9.30 -5.93 7.75
N ILE A 39 8.31 -5.55 6.92
CA ILE A 39 8.47 -5.42 5.47
C ILE A 39 8.52 -3.95 5.09
N ASP A 40 9.68 -3.54 4.59
CA ASP A 40 9.96 -2.18 4.15
C ASP A 40 9.55 -1.97 2.68
N LEU A 41 8.59 -1.07 2.44
CA LEU A 41 8.13 -0.71 1.10
C LEU A 41 8.47 0.75 0.78
N LEU A 42 9.14 0.97 -0.35
CA LEU A 42 9.31 2.30 -0.94
C LEU A 42 8.23 2.49 -1.99
N ILE A 43 7.42 3.54 -1.82
CA ILE A 43 6.30 3.84 -2.73
C ILE A 43 6.45 5.21 -3.38
N THR A 44 5.95 5.32 -4.60
CA THR A 44 5.67 6.62 -5.22
C THR A 44 4.16 6.78 -5.33
N LEU A 45 3.63 7.81 -4.68
CA LEU A 45 2.21 8.14 -4.77
C LEU A 45 1.86 8.64 -6.17
N LYS A 46 0.64 8.38 -6.60
CA LYS A 46 0.03 9.09 -7.73
C LYS A 46 -0.22 10.56 -7.34
N PRO A 47 -0.44 11.44 -8.31
CA PRO A 47 -0.91 12.80 -8.04
C PRO A 47 -2.15 12.78 -7.14
N SER A 48 -2.29 13.76 -6.25
CA SER A 48 -3.36 13.81 -5.25
C SER A 48 -4.77 13.69 -5.83
N GLY A 49 -5.02 14.21 -7.03
CA GLY A 49 -6.30 14.10 -7.74
C GLY A 49 -6.59 12.74 -8.38
N ALA A 50 -5.60 11.83 -8.44
CA ALA A 50 -5.73 10.50 -9.02
C ALA A 50 -5.80 9.38 -7.96
N CYS A 51 -5.64 9.74 -6.68
CA CYS A 51 -5.81 8.82 -5.56
C CYS A 51 -7.27 8.82 -5.11
N PRO A 52 -7.85 7.66 -4.73
CA PRO A 52 -9.09 7.65 -3.98
C PRO A 52 -8.95 8.49 -2.71
N LYS A 53 -10.02 9.15 -2.28
CA LYS A 53 -10.04 9.83 -0.99
C LYS A 53 -9.95 8.79 0.13
N LEU A 54 -8.96 8.92 1.01
CA LEU A 54 -8.88 8.12 2.23
C LEU A 54 -10.02 8.56 3.14
N GLY A 55 -10.95 7.65 3.41
CA GLY A 55 -12.29 7.99 3.89
C GLY A 55 -12.34 8.59 5.30
N LEU A 56 -13.03 9.73 5.40
CA LEU A 56 -13.90 10.14 6.51
C LEU A 56 -15.33 10.41 6.00
N PHE A 57 -15.67 9.99 4.77
CA PHE A 57 -16.87 10.45 4.05
C PHE A 57 -18.08 9.54 4.15
N LYS A 58 -17.96 8.26 4.56
CA LYS A 58 -19.15 7.41 4.77
C LYS A 58 -20.12 8.00 5.82
N ILE A 59 -19.61 8.81 6.76
CA ILE A 59 -20.44 9.50 7.76
C ILE A 59 -20.96 10.83 7.23
N LEU A 60 -20.15 11.59 6.47
CA LEU A 60 -20.55 12.91 5.95
C LEU A 60 -21.55 12.81 4.80
N ASP A 61 -21.40 11.83 3.89
CA ASP A 61 -22.32 11.62 2.77
C ASP A 61 -23.75 11.25 3.25
N ALA A 62 -23.85 10.65 4.44
CA ALA A 62 -25.12 10.32 5.09
C ALA A 62 -25.79 11.53 5.76
N ILE A 63 -25.04 12.59 6.07
CA ILE A 63 -25.54 13.81 6.71
C ILE A 63 -25.99 14.83 5.65
N GLU A 64 -25.40 14.84 4.46
CA GLU A 64 -25.75 15.78 3.38
C GLU A 64 -27.04 15.42 2.61
N HIS A 65 -27.64 14.25 2.85
CA HIS A 65 -28.88 13.78 2.20
C HIS A 65 -30.08 13.64 3.16
N THR A 66 -30.03 14.28 4.34
CA THR A 66 -31.16 14.39 5.28
C THR A 66 -31.50 15.86 5.50
#